data_AF-A0A2S2C7S8-F1
#
_entry.id   AF-A0A2S2C7S8-F1
#
_cell.length_a   1.000
_cell.length_b   1.000
_cell.length_c   1.000
_cell.angle_alpha   90.00
_cell.angle_beta   90.00
_cell.angle_gamma   90.00
#
_symmetry.space_group_name_H-M   'P 1'
#
loop_
_entity.id
_entity.type
_entity.pdbx_description
1 polymer ?
#
loop_
_entity_poly.entity_id
_entity_poly.type
_entity_poly.pdbx_seq_one_letter_code
_entity_poly.pdbx_strand_id
1 'polypeptide(L)'
;MLLRVLDALLREDHLGIHTAGELTGGPGDRFGHSLWWRAPLPGGRMVHLPVRPDGFLADHALAAAMIVVTDPAGSVDEESSLTGVLAALAPRDDADAEAGWAAFIEECRQTAEVVRLHVTAEPALHARVATAAGDGFGGLLQHEALAALRDHPVHPTGRCRWGMTAGEVRRYAPEYLPTFALRWTAVPRERMRLSAALAAGLPEWWPTTQALGLPADHIPVPVHPLTVEREGLVVAATPGPDVLPTLSTRTVALAGDPRVHLKLPLPTATLGQRNRRTIKPGTLANGETVHQLLAAVLERETTLHARVLLADESRWADSDDELLAFLIRLYPPEVADHTLVPVAGLLAADPARPGHRMIDRLAEQATGGDVLAWFDAYLTALFDWHVALWLRYGIALEAHQQNITVAQAPGGALRLIYKDNDSGRIDCPRLSAALGQTVRPQDFTDPRLPITEPSELADMFTTITLHLCVAALIVEESGGDPRRRLELFDLARTRLEEALMRWHDPGDPGSHAAAALLRSRVLDADRLPIKAMITAGTLLPKHRLDCSDVNKYYLRCGPNYLRAAQP
;
A
#
# COMPACT_ATOMS: atom_id res chain seq x y z
N MET A 1 4.81 -16.98 6.85
CA MET A 1 4.80 -16.88 5.37
C MET A 1 3.86 -17.90 4.74
N LEU A 2 4.07 -19.22 4.89
CA LEU A 2 3.26 -20.25 4.23
C LEU A 2 1.74 -20.11 4.46
N LEU A 3 1.31 -19.84 5.70
CA LEU A 3 -0.09 -19.51 6.03
C LEU A 3 -0.66 -18.43 5.09
N ARG A 4 0.05 -17.30 4.95
CA ARG A 4 -0.39 -16.17 4.12
C ARG A 4 -0.49 -16.54 2.64
N VAL A 5 0.41 -17.39 2.15
CA VAL A 5 0.37 -17.90 0.77
C VAL A 5 -0.88 -18.75 0.58
N LEU A 6 -1.14 -19.70 1.47
CA LEU A 6 -2.33 -20.54 1.42
C LEU A 6 -3.63 -19.74 1.57
N ASP A 7 -3.67 -18.77 2.49
CA ASP A 7 -4.80 -17.84 2.65
C ASP A 7 -5.11 -17.10 1.35
N ALA A 8 -4.08 -16.58 0.68
CA ALA A 8 -4.26 -15.88 -0.58
C ALA A 8 -4.71 -16.81 -1.72
N LEU A 9 -4.16 -18.03 -1.81
CA LEU A 9 -4.55 -19.02 -2.82
C LEU A 9 -5.99 -19.51 -2.63
N LEU A 10 -6.41 -19.73 -1.38
CA LEU A 10 -7.80 -20.04 -1.04
C LEU A 10 -8.69 -18.86 -1.41
N ARG A 11 -8.40 -17.66 -0.89
CA ARG A 11 -9.20 -16.45 -1.13
C ARG A 11 -9.37 -16.10 -2.61
N GLU A 12 -8.30 -16.21 -3.40
CA GLU A 12 -8.28 -15.81 -4.81
C GLU A 12 -8.63 -16.96 -5.78
N ASP A 13 -9.22 -18.04 -5.23
CA ASP A 13 -9.79 -19.17 -5.96
C ASP A 13 -8.80 -19.88 -6.90
N HIS A 14 -7.54 -20.01 -6.45
CA HIS A 14 -6.53 -20.76 -7.20
C HIS A 14 -7.01 -22.19 -7.45
N LEU A 15 -6.96 -22.66 -8.70
CA LEU A 15 -7.48 -23.97 -9.13
C LEU A 15 -8.96 -24.24 -8.79
N GLY A 16 -9.76 -23.21 -8.52
CA GLY A 16 -11.15 -23.38 -8.10
C GLY A 16 -11.29 -23.88 -6.65
N ILE A 17 -10.23 -23.79 -5.84
CA ILE A 17 -10.23 -24.32 -4.46
C ILE A 17 -11.38 -23.72 -3.63
N HIS A 18 -11.70 -22.45 -3.82
CA HIS A 18 -12.77 -21.79 -3.06
C HIS A 18 -14.14 -22.03 -3.68
N THR A 19 -14.29 -21.93 -5.00
CA THR A 19 -15.61 -22.08 -5.64
C THR A 19 -16.08 -23.53 -5.74
N ALA A 20 -15.17 -24.50 -5.83
CA ALA A 20 -15.49 -25.93 -5.88
C ALA A 20 -15.30 -26.66 -4.54
N GLY A 21 -14.96 -25.93 -3.47
CA GLY A 21 -14.71 -26.51 -2.16
C GLY A 21 -15.91 -26.46 -1.21
N GLU A 22 -15.81 -27.21 -0.13
CA GLU A 22 -16.82 -27.28 0.93
C GLU A 22 -16.19 -27.44 2.33
N LEU A 23 -16.92 -27.00 3.37
CA LEU A 23 -16.56 -27.26 4.75
C LEU A 23 -16.86 -28.72 5.12
N THR A 24 -15.90 -29.36 5.79
CA THR A 24 -15.99 -30.75 6.24
C THR A 24 -15.35 -30.93 7.62
N GLY A 25 -15.56 -32.10 8.25
CA GLY A 25 -14.90 -32.48 9.51
C GLY A 25 -13.44 -32.96 9.36
N GLY A 26 -12.90 -32.99 8.13
CA GLY A 26 -11.50 -33.31 7.83
C GLY A 26 -11.22 -34.74 7.33
N PRO A 27 -9.97 -34.99 6.88
CA PRO A 27 -9.56 -36.27 6.31
C PRO A 27 -9.23 -37.36 7.35
N GLY A 28 -9.46 -37.10 8.65
CA GLY A 28 -9.30 -38.08 9.75
C GLY A 28 -8.92 -37.43 11.10
N ASP A 29 -9.13 -38.15 12.20
CA ASP A 29 -8.99 -37.63 13.57
C ASP A 29 -7.55 -37.26 13.99
N ARG A 30 -6.54 -37.66 13.20
CA ARG A 30 -5.11 -37.53 13.55
C ARG A 30 -4.56 -36.10 13.54
N PHE A 31 -5.26 -35.15 12.91
CA PHE A 31 -4.75 -33.81 12.64
C PHE A 31 -5.21 -32.72 13.64
N GLY A 32 -6.10 -33.06 14.59
CA GLY A 32 -6.47 -32.15 15.69
C GLY A 32 -7.21 -30.86 15.32
N HIS A 33 -7.72 -30.74 14.09
CA HIS A 33 -8.50 -29.59 13.61
C HIS A 33 -9.96 -29.98 13.36
N SER A 34 -10.89 -29.15 13.83
CA SER A 34 -12.33 -29.41 13.76
C SER A 34 -12.99 -28.98 12.45
N LEU A 35 -12.39 -28.06 11.70
CA LEU A 35 -12.93 -27.52 10.45
C LEU A 35 -11.90 -27.61 9.33
N TRP A 36 -12.34 -28.16 8.19
CA TRP A 36 -11.51 -28.34 7.01
C TRP A 36 -12.24 -27.86 5.78
N TRP A 37 -11.51 -27.16 4.91
CA TRP A 37 -11.96 -26.85 3.56
C TRP A 37 -11.48 -27.94 2.61
N ARG A 38 -12.40 -28.69 2.01
CA ARG A 38 -12.08 -29.76 1.06
C ARG A 38 -12.42 -29.31 -0.35
N ALA A 39 -11.47 -29.41 -1.28
CA ALA A 39 -11.69 -29.02 -2.68
C ALA A 39 -11.01 -29.99 -3.67
N PRO A 40 -11.56 -30.16 -4.89
CA PRO A 40 -10.94 -30.99 -5.91
C PRO A 40 -9.68 -30.32 -6.49
N LEU A 41 -8.72 -31.15 -6.90
CA LEU A 41 -7.52 -30.76 -7.63
C LEU A 41 -7.41 -31.56 -8.95
N PRO A 42 -6.61 -31.09 -9.93
CA PRO A 42 -6.35 -31.85 -11.16
C PRO A 42 -5.83 -33.27 -10.89
N GLY A 43 -6.26 -34.21 -11.73
CA GLY A 43 -5.91 -35.64 -11.63
C GLY A 43 -6.74 -36.45 -10.62
N GLY A 44 -7.92 -35.95 -10.23
CA GLY A 44 -8.81 -36.62 -9.28
C GLY A 44 -8.32 -36.56 -7.82
N ARG A 45 -7.31 -35.74 -7.54
CA ARG A 45 -6.81 -35.48 -6.19
C ARG A 45 -7.78 -34.57 -5.44
N MET A 46 -7.74 -34.59 -4.12
CA MET A 46 -8.44 -33.62 -3.27
C MET A 46 -7.44 -32.93 -2.36
N VAL A 47 -7.60 -31.63 -2.15
CA VAL A 47 -6.89 -30.88 -1.11
C VAL A 47 -7.81 -30.66 0.08
N HIS A 48 -7.24 -30.77 1.27
CA HIS A 48 -7.89 -30.45 2.53
C HIS A 48 -7.03 -29.40 3.24
N LEU A 49 -7.64 -28.26 3.54
CA LEU A 49 -7.00 -27.15 4.23
C LEU A 49 -7.63 -27.01 5.62
N PRO A 50 -6.86 -27.05 6.71
CA PRO A 50 -7.41 -26.78 8.04
C PRO A 50 -7.78 -25.30 8.12
N VAL A 51 -9.04 -24.98 8.45
CA VAL A 51 -9.55 -23.60 8.41
C VAL A 51 -10.18 -23.18 9.73
N ARG A 52 -10.27 -21.86 9.91
CA ARG A 52 -10.99 -21.19 10.98
C ARG A 52 -11.80 -20.02 10.40
N PRO A 53 -12.86 -19.56 11.07
CA PRO A 53 -13.53 -18.31 10.70
C PRO A 53 -12.54 -17.12 10.67
N ASP A 54 -12.72 -16.22 9.70
CA ASP A 54 -11.91 -14.99 9.55
C ASP A 54 -12.78 -13.75 9.41
N GLY A 55 -13.61 -13.69 8.36
CA GLY A 55 -14.58 -12.63 8.15
C GLY A 55 -14.00 -11.28 7.71
N PHE A 56 -12.74 -11.21 7.28
CA PHE A 56 -12.15 -9.98 6.73
C PHE A 56 -12.05 -10.00 5.20
N LEU A 57 -11.14 -10.79 4.64
CA LEU A 57 -10.94 -10.88 3.18
C LEU A 57 -11.52 -12.16 2.58
N ALA A 58 -11.82 -13.13 3.43
CA ALA A 58 -12.50 -14.37 3.11
C ALA A 58 -13.33 -14.80 4.33
N ASP A 59 -14.35 -15.63 4.13
CA ASP A 59 -15.14 -16.16 5.26
C ASP A 59 -14.26 -17.00 6.19
N HIS A 60 -13.24 -17.67 5.63
CA HIS A 60 -12.32 -18.54 6.34
C HIS A 60 -10.86 -18.19 6.04
N ALA A 61 -10.00 -18.37 7.04
CA ALA A 61 -8.55 -18.36 6.90
C ALA A 61 -7.98 -19.72 7.35
N LEU A 62 -6.75 -20.02 6.93
CA LEU A 62 -6.03 -21.20 7.36
C LEU A 62 -5.79 -21.18 8.87
N ALA A 63 -6.08 -22.31 9.50
CA ALA A 63 -5.79 -22.56 10.91
C ALA A 63 -4.35 -23.06 11.13
N ALA A 64 -3.73 -23.67 10.11
CA ALA A 64 -2.36 -24.18 10.17
C ALA A 64 -1.62 -24.06 8.83
N ALA A 65 -0.29 -23.98 8.91
CA ALA A 65 0.61 -23.80 7.76
C ALA A 65 0.82 -25.11 6.99
N MET A 66 -0.26 -25.77 6.57
CA MET A 66 -0.20 -27.08 5.95
C MET A 66 -1.40 -27.36 5.05
N ILE A 67 -1.26 -28.37 4.20
CA ILE A 67 -2.37 -29.00 3.46
C ILE A 67 -2.28 -30.51 3.59
N VAL A 68 -3.41 -31.19 3.41
CA VAL A 68 -3.45 -32.63 3.15
C VAL A 68 -3.92 -32.84 1.72
N VAL A 69 -3.24 -33.69 0.97
CA VAL A 69 -3.65 -34.10 -0.37
C VAL A 69 -4.03 -35.58 -0.33
N THR A 70 -5.20 -35.91 -0.85
CA THR A 70 -5.62 -37.30 -1.04
C THR A 70 -5.72 -37.63 -2.51
N ASP A 71 -5.11 -38.73 -2.94
CA ASP A 71 -5.17 -39.18 -4.34
C ASP A 71 -6.39 -40.07 -4.61
N PRO A 72 -6.69 -40.42 -5.88
CA PRO A 72 -7.78 -41.34 -6.22
C PRO A 72 -7.61 -42.76 -5.66
N ALA A 73 -6.38 -43.16 -5.29
CA ALA A 73 -6.08 -44.46 -4.71
C ALA A 73 -6.28 -44.48 -3.17
N GLY A 74 -6.57 -43.33 -2.56
CA GLY A 74 -6.76 -43.17 -1.12
C GLY A 74 -5.48 -42.91 -0.33
N SER A 75 -4.34 -42.66 -0.99
CA SER A 75 -3.12 -42.19 -0.32
C SER A 75 -3.37 -40.81 0.28
N VAL A 76 -2.77 -40.54 1.45
CA VAL A 76 -2.94 -39.30 2.20
C VAL A 76 -1.57 -38.71 2.49
N ASP A 77 -1.24 -37.62 1.79
CA ASP A 77 0.04 -36.93 1.90
C ASP A 77 -0.16 -35.60 2.64
N GLU A 78 0.62 -35.38 3.70
CA GLU A 78 0.66 -34.12 4.43
C GLU A 78 1.82 -33.26 3.93
N GLU A 79 1.55 -32.01 3.58
CA GLU A 79 2.57 -31.06 3.16
C GLU A 79 2.54 -29.80 4.01
N SER A 80 3.63 -29.56 4.73
CA SER A 80 3.85 -28.38 5.59
C SER A 80 5.08 -27.56 5.16
N SER A 81 5.76 -27.99 4.10
CA SER A 81 6.87 -27.25 3.51
C SER A 81 6.37 -26.33 2.39
N LEU A 82 6.99 -25.16 2.22
CA LEU A 82 6.64 -24.24 1.13
C LEU A 82 6.81 -24.91 -0.25
N THR A 83 7.90 -25.65 -0.44
CA THR A 83 8.18 -26.34 -1.70
C THR A 83 7.15 -27.43 -2.00
N GLY A 84 6.83 -28.27 -1.00
CA GLY A 84 5.85 -29.35 -1.16
C GLY A 84 4.43 -28.84 -1.41
N VAL A 85 4.00 -27.80 -0.65
CA VAL A 85 2.71 -27.14 -0.88
C VAL A 85 2.63 -26.54 -2.30
N LEU A 86 3.66 -25.82 -2.75
CA LEU A 86 3.66 -25.22 -4.08
C LEU A 86 3.71 -26.29 -5.20
N ALA A 87 4.35 -27.43 -4.97
CA ALA A 87 4.34 -28.55 -5.90
C ALA A 87 2.96 -29.24 -5.97
N ALA A 88 2.31 -29.42 -4.82
CA ALA A 88 0.98 -30.03 -4.73
C ALA A 88 -0.10 -29.22 -5.44
N LEU A 89 0.00 -27.89 -5.36
CA LEU A 89 -0.94 -26.91 -5.92
C LEU A 89 -0.51 -26.35 -7.29
N ALA A 90 0.47 -26.96 -7.96
CA ALA A 90 0.88 -26.51 -9.27
C ALA A 90 -0.24 -26.71 -10.32
N PRO A 91 -0.55 -25.70 -11.15
CA PRO A 91 -1.38 -25.90 -12.33
C PRO A 91 -0.70 -26.87 -13.31
N ARG A 92 -1.50 -27.54 -14.13
CA ARG A 92 -1.03 -28.49 -15.14
C ARG A 92 -1.83 -28.28 -16.42
N ASP A 93 -1.18 -28.51 -17.55
CA ASP A 93 -1.78 -28.49 -18.89
C ASP A 93 -2.33 -27.10 -19.29
N ASP A 94 -1.82 -26.03 -18.67
CA ASP A 94 -2.12 -24.62 -18.99
C ASP A 94 -0.83 -23.80 -18.93
N ALA A 95 -0.27 -23.47 -20.10
CA ALA A 95 1.04 -22.83 -20.21
C ALA A 95 1.10 -21.44 -19.56
N ASP A 96 0.00 -20.67 -19.61
CA ASP A 96 -0.05 -19.35 -19.00
C ASP A 96 -0.07 -19.46 -17.47
N ALA A 97 -0.88 -20.38 -16.95
CA ALA A 97 -0.96 -20.64 -15.51
C ALA A 97 0.37 -21.21 -14.98
N GLU A 98 1.02 -22.10 -15.72
CA GLU A 98 2.33 -22.66 -15.38
C GLU A 98 3.43 -21.59 -15.35
N ALA A 99 3.44 -20.68 -16.33
CA ALA A 99 4.38 -19.57 -16.37
C ALA A 99 4.19 -18.59 -15.19
N GLY A 100 2.94 -18.22 -14.90
CA GLY A 100 2.62 -17.38 -13.73
C GLY A 100 2.92 -18.07 -12.40
N TRP A 101 2.70 -19.38 -12.31
CA TRP A 101 3.05 -20.18 -11.14
C TRP A 101 4.56 -20.22 -10.90
N ALA A 102 5.37 -20.36 -11.96
CA ALA A 102 6.83 -20.30 -11.85
C ALA A 102 7.32 -18.95 -11.31
N ALA A 103 6.72 -17.84 -11.78
CA ALA A 103 7.00 -16.51 -11.24
C ALA A 103 6.59 -16.41 -9.75
N PHE A 104 5.42 -16.94 -9.37
CA PHE A 104 4.97 -16.93 -7.98
C PHE A 104 5.83 -17.79 -7.04
N ILE A 105 6.36 -18.92 -7.50
CA ILE A 105 7.35 -19.72 -6.76
C ILE A 105 8.58 -18.87 -6.44
N GLU A 106 9.07 -18.13 -7.42
CA GLU A 106 10.23 -17.25 -7.23
C GLU A 106 9.92 -16.09 -6.27
N GLU A 107 8.72 -15.50 -6.33
CA GLU A 107 8.28 -14.50 -5.33
C GLU A 107 8.23 -15.06 -3.92
N CYS A 108 7.75 -16.29 -3.78
CA CYS A 108 7.73 -17.00 -2.50
C CYS A 108 9.15 -17.23 -2.00
N ARG A 109 10.07 -17.70 -2.86
CA ARG A 109 11.47 -17.93 -2.52
C ARG A 109 12.16 -16.64 -2.04
N GLN A 110 12.02 -15.54 -2.79
CA GLN A 110 12.59 -14.24 -2.43
C GLN A 110 11.98 -13.68 -1.15
N THR A 111 10.66 -13.81 -0.96
CA THR A 111 10.00 -13.41 0.29
C THR A 111 10.59 -14.17 1.47
N ALA A 112 10.76 -15.49 1.37
CA ALA A 112 11.36 -16.31 2.43
C ALA A 112 12.80 -15.88 2.74
N GLU A 113 13.57 -15.48 1.73
CA GLU A 113 14.91 -14.93 1.89
C GLU A 113 14.89 -13.59 2.65
N VAL A 114 14.04 -12.65 2.25
CA VAL A 114 13.90 -11.35 2.93
C VAL A 114 13.38 -11.51 4.36
N VAL A 115 12.47 -12.45 4.63
CA VAL A 115 12.04 -12.76 6.01
C VAL A 115 13.24 -13.19 6.87
N ARG A 116 14.13 -14.06 6.36
CA ARG A 116 15.36 -14.43 7.09
C ARG A 116 16.28 -13.24 7.33
N LEU A 117 16.40 -12.36 6.33
CA LEU A 117 17.18 -11.12 6.46
C LEU A 117 16.60 -10.21 7.56
N HIS A 118 15.28 -10.06 7.63
CA HIS A 118 14.60 -9.26 8.66
C HIS A 118 14.81 -9.82 10.06
N VAL A 119 14.72 -11.14 10.25
CA VAL A 119 15.00 -11.80 11.55
C VAL A 119 16.40 -11.43 12.07
N THR A 120 17.39 -11.31 11.16
CA THR A 120 18.74 -10.89 11.55
C THR A 120 18.91 -9.38 11.73
N ALA A 121 18.09 -8.58 11.05
CA ALA A 121 18.19 -7.11 11.05
C ALA A 121 17.44 -6.46 12.22
N GLU A 122 16.31 -7.05 12.61
CA GLU A 122 15.37 -6.51 13.58
C GLU A 122 16.02 -6.12 14.92
N PRO A 123 16.86 -6.96 15.57
CA PRO A 123 17.48 -6.58 16.83
C PRO A 123 18.37 -5.34 16.71
N ALA A 124 19.13 -5.22 15.62
CA ALA A 124 20.02 -4.09 15.38
C ALA A 124 19.23 -2.81 15.07
N LEU A 125 18.16 -2.92 14.29
CA LEU A 125 17.25 -1.80 14.04
C LEU A 125 16.62 -1.32 15.35
N HIS A 126 16.04 -2.23 16.13
CA HIS A 126 15.39 -1.91 17.39
C HIS A 126 16.37 -1.24 18.37
N ALA A 127 17.58 -1.78 18.52
CA ALA A 127 18.60 -1.17 19.37
C ALA A 127 18.93 0.27 18.95
N ARG A 128 19.07 0.51 17.63
CA ARG A 128 19.34 1.86 17.12
C ARG A 128 18.18 2.82 17.37
N VAL A 129 16.95 2.40 17.07
CA VAL A 129 15.75 3.22 17.25
C VAL A 129 15.50 3.52 18.73
N ALA A 130 15.69 2.55 19.63
CA ALA A 130 15.51 2.73 21.06
C ALA A 130 16.39 3.85 21.67
N THR A 131 17.56 4.11 21.07
CA THR A 131 18.51 5.14 21.54
C THR A 131 18.38 6.49 20.82
N ALA A 132 17.58 6.56 19.74
CA ALA A 132 17.47 7.75 18.93
C ALA A 132 16.30 8.64 19.39
N ALA A 133 16.39 9.95 19.13
CA ALA A 133 15.24 10.83 19.30
C ALA A 133 14.15 10.45 18.28
N GLY A 134 12.92 10.25 18.76
CA GLY A 134 11.84 9.56 18.03
C GLY A 134 10.75 10.46 17.43
N ASP A 135 10.91 11.78 17.43
CA ASP A 135 9.90 12.73 16.90
C ASP A 135 10.38 13.47 15.65
N GLY A 136 9.47 14.17 14.98
CA GLY A 136 9.73 14.93 13.77
C GLY A 136 10.13 14.07 12.58
N PHE A 137 10.76 14.70 11.58
CA PHE A 137 11.12 14.02 10.32
C PHE A 137 12.19 12.94 10.50
N GLY A 138 13.11 13.10 11.45
CA GLY A 138 14.08 12.05 11.79
C GLY A 138 13.41 10.82 12.42
N GLY A 139 12.45 11.05 13.33
CA GLY A 139 11.62 9.99 13.89
C GLY A 139 10.76 9.27 12.84
N LEU A 140 10.21 10.01 11.87
CA LEU A 140 9.46 9.42 10.75
C LEU A 140 10.26 8.34 10.02
N LEU A 141 11.54 8.60 9.70
CA LEU A 141 12.39 7.62 9.02
C LEU A 141 12.58 6.34 9.84
N GLN A 142 12.73 6.48 11.15
CA GLN A 142 12.82 5.33 12.06
C GLN A 142 11.52 4.52 12.04
N HIS A 143 10.36 5.19 12.12
CA HIS A 143 9.07 4.53 12.08
C HIS A 143 8.76 3.90 10.70
N GLU A 144 9.25 4.48 9.60
CA GLU A 144 9.19 3.86 8.27
C GLU A 144 10.07 2.61 8.16
N ALA A 145 11.24 2.57 8.83
CA ALA A 145 12.05 1.36 8.91
C ALA A 145 11.41 0.26 9.75
N LEU A 146 10.75 0.62 10.86
CA LEU A 146 9.95 -0.34 11.64
C LEU A 146 8.77 -0.87 10.82
N ALA A 147 8.09 0.00 10.07
CA ALA A 147 7.05 -0.40 9.13
C ALA A 147 7.57 -1.37 8.04
N ALA A 148 8.81 -1.19 7.58
CA ALA A 148 9.40 -2.06 6.57
C ALA A 148 9.67 -3.50 7.03
N LEU A 149 9.80 -3.74 8.35
CA LEU A 149 9.89 -5.11 8.89
C LEU A 149 8.55 -5.86 8.84
N ARG A 150 7.44 -5.14 8.68
CA ARG A 150 6.08 -5.69 8.73
C ARG A 150 5.65 -6.21 7.37
N ASP A 151 4.70 -7.13 7.37
CA ASP A 151 4.12 -7.63 6.13
C ASP A 151 3.10 -6.65 5.55
N HIS A 152 2.99 -6.59 4.23
CA HIS A 152 1.85 -5.95 3.57
C HIS A 152 0.55 -6.66 4.00
N PRO A 153 -0.51 -5.98 4.46
CA PRO A 153 -1.63 -6.64 5.14
C PRO A 153 -2.37 -7.68 4.28
N VAL A 154 -2.42 -7.48 2.96
CA VAL A 154 -3.20 -8.35 2.05
C VAL A 154 -2.38 -9.11 0.99
N HIS A 155 -1.08 -8.82 0.86
CA HIS A 155 -0.22 -9.43 -0.16
C HIS A 155 0.64 -10.53 0.49
N PRO A 156 0.61 -11.79 0.01
CA PRO A 156 1.30 -12.90 0.67
C PRO A 156 2.82 -12.81 0.55
N THR A 157 3.31 -12.34 -0.59
CA THR A 157 4.74 -12.16 -0.92
C THR A 157 5.17 -10.69 -0.84
N GLY A 158 4.57 -9.91 0.06
CA GLY A 158 4.75 -8.45 0.11
C GLY A 158 6.17 -7.95 0.36
N ARG A 159 7.05 -8.80 0.91
CA ARG A 159 8.48 -8.48 1.14
C ARG A 159 9.38 -8.76 -0.07
N CYS A 160 8.85 -9.40 -1.12
CA CYS A 160 9.61 -9.70 -2.33
C CYS A 160 10.11 -8.42 -3.00
N ARG A 161 11.40 -8.40 -3.37
CA ARG A 161 12.04 -7.33 -4.13
C ARG A 161 12.79 -7.92 -5.33
N TRP A 162 12.09 -8.01 -6.46
CA TRP A 162 12.60 -8.64 -7.67
C TRP A 162 13.93 -8.03 -8.12
N GLY A 163 14.90 -8.89 -8.39
CA GLY A 163 16.21 -8.48 -8.90
C GLY A 163 17.10 -7.77 -7.88
N MET A 164 16.76 -7.78 -6.59
CA MET A 164 17.66 -7.33 -5.52
C MET A 164 18.26 -8.52 -4.78
N THR A 165 19.59 -8.54 -4.68
CA THR A 165 20.35 -9.48 -3.86
C THR A 165 20.26 -9.11 -2.38
N ALA A 166 20.55 -10.07 -1.50
CA ALA A 166 20.63 -9.82 -0.06
C ALA A 166 21.64 -8.72 0.32
N GLY A 167 22.72 -8.53 -0.45
CA GLY A 167 23.70 -7.46 -0.21
C GLY A 167 23.12 -6.09 -0.54
N GLU A 168 22.41 -5.98 -1.66
CA GLU A 168 21.75 -4.74 -2.08
C GLU A 168 20.58 -4.38 -1.15
N VAL A 169 19.82 -5.37 -0.68
CA VAL A 169 18.78 -5.16 0.35
C VAL A 169 19.39 -4.54 1.61
N ARG A 170 20.50 -5.09 2.14
CA ARG A 170 21.17 -4.51 3.32
C ARG A 170 21.67 -3.08 3.09
N ARG A 171 22.09 -2.77 1.86
CA ARG A 171 22.69 -1.47 1.51
C ARG A 171 21.66 -0.38 1.25
N TYR A 172 20.46 -0.74 0.78
CA TYR A 172 19.50 0.22 0.23
C TYR A 172 18.09 0.12 0.80
N ALA A 173 17.77 -0.88 1.63
CA ALA A 173 16.43 -1.05 2.17
C ALA A 173 16.22 -0.31 3.52
N PRO A 174 15.01 0.24 3.76
CA PRO A 174 14.69 1.03 4.95
C PRO A 174 14.88 0.30 6.28
N GLU A 175 14.62 -1.01 6.35
CA GLU A 175 14.76 -1.80 7.58
C GLU A 175 16.21 -1.87 8.12
N TYR A 176 17.20 -1.41 7.34
CA TYR A 176 18.59 -1.27 7.77
C TYR A 176 18.97 0.17 8.13
N LEU A 177 18.06 1.16 7.98
CA LEU A 177 18.31 2.62 7.89
C LEU A 177 19.75 2.93 7.41
N PRO A 178 20.13 2.51 6.19
CA PRO A 178 21.42 2.87 5.66
C PRO A 178 21.44 4.35 5.28
N THR A 179 22.62 4.95 5.28
CA THR A 179 22.88 6.22 4.61
C THR A 179 23.78 5.95 3.41
N PHE A 180 23.41 6.47 2.24
CA PHE A 180 24.23 6.33 1.04
C PHE A 180 24.11 7.57 0.16
N ALA A 181 25.15 7.86 -0.62
CA ALA A 181 25.13 8.93 -1.59
C ALA A 181 24.39 8.51 -2.88
N LEU A 182 23.53 9.39 -3.38
CA LEU A 182 23.02 9.29 -4.75
C LEU A 182 24.14 9.55 -5.78
N ARG A 183 23.81 9.43 -7.07
CA ARG A 183 24.70 9.81 -8.17
C ARG A 183 24.01 10.82 -9.06
N TRP A 184 24.80 11.61 -9.78
CA TRP A 184 24.29 12.56 -10.77
C TRP A 184 24.55 12.04 -12.18
N THR A 185 23.50 11.87 -12.97
CA THR A 185 23.59 11.76 -14.43
C THR A 185 23.15 13.07 -15.07
N ALA A 186 23.31 13.16 -16.39
CA ALA A 186 22.93 14.33 -17.18
C ALA A 186 22.01 13.90 -18.31
N VAL A 187 20.88 14.59 -18.48
CA VAL A 187 19.96 14.36 -19.59
C VAL A 187 19.84 15.65 -20.41
N PRO A 188 19.90 15.59 -21.75
CA PRO A 188 19.68 16.77 -22.59
C PRO A 188 18.39 17.50 -22.21
N ARG A 189 18.45 18.82 -22.08
CA ARG A 189 17.30 19.64 -21.65
C ARG A 189 16.05 19.38 -22.50
N GLU A 190 16.22 19.19 -23.80
CA GLU A 190 15.14 18.94 -24.76
C GLU A 190 14.38 17.62 -24.53
N ARG A 191 15.00 16.64 -23.86
CA ARG A 191 14.38 15.35 -23.53
C ARG A 191 13.65 15.35 -22.20
N MET A 192 13.88 16.38 -21.37
CA MET A 192 13.29 16.50 -20.05
C MET A 192 12.01 17.34 -20.08
N ARG A 193 10.95 16.82 -19.45
CA ARG A 193 9.78 17.60 -19.07
C ARG A 193 9.90 17.92 -17.58
N LEU A 194 9.58 19.16 -17.23
CA LEU A 194 9.71 19.68 -15.88
C LEU A 194 8.35 20.24 -15.47
N SER A 195 8.03 20.11 -14.20
CA SER A 195 6.93 20.86 -13.61
C SER A 195 7.19 22.37 -13.67
N ALA A 196 6.12 23.17 -13.59
CA ALA A 196 6.25 24.63 -13.56
C ALA A 196 7.08 25.09 -12.36
N ALA A 197 6.87 24.47 -11.18
CA ALA A 197 7.60 24.80 -9.97
C ALA A 197 9.10 24.52 -10.08
N LEU A 198 9.49 23.41 -10.74
CA LEU A 198 10.90 23.08 -10.94
C LEU A 198 11.54 23.94 -12.04
N ALA A 199 10.81 24.26 -13.10
CA ALA A 199 11.28 25.13 -14.18
C ALA A 199 11.51 26.58 -13.72
N ALA A 200 10.75 27.05 -12.72
CA ALA A 200 10.95 28.36 -12.11
C ALA A 200 12.27 28.46 -11.32
N GLY A 201 12.79 27.34 -10.82
CA GLY A 201 14.06 27.28 -10.13
C GLY A 201 14.32 25.91 -9.51
N LEU A 202 15.55 25.42 -9.64
CA LEU A 202 16.01 24.26 -8.90
C LEU A 202 16.18 24.62 -7.41
N PRO A 203 16.02 23.65 -6.49
CA PRO A 203 16.34 23.88 -5.08
C PRO A 203 17.76 24.42 -4.90
N GLU A 204 17.99 25.24 -3.88
CA GLU A 204 19.29 25.86 -3.61
C GLU A 204 20.44 24.85 -3.48
N TRP A 205 20.14 23.66 -2.92
CA TRP A 205 21.10 22.57 -2.76
C TRP A 205 21.39 21.80 -4.05
N TRP A 206 20.63 22.04 -5.13
CA TRP A 206 20.80 21.34 -6.40
C TRP A 206 22.04 21.84 -7.14
N PRO A 207 22.94 20.96 -7.61
CA PRO A 207 24.17 21.40 -8.22
C PRO A 207 23.96 22.00 -9.62
N THR A 208 24.85 22.92 -10.00
CA THR A 208 24.93 23.39 -11.39
C THR A 208 25.61 22.36 -12.27
N THR A 209 25.34 22.39 -13.58
CA THR A 209 26.04 21.56 -14.57
C THR A 209 27.55 21.80 -14.53
N GLN A 210 27.99 23.05 -14.37
CA GLN A 210 29.40 23.41 -14.20
C GLN A 210 30.04 22.73 -12.98
N ALA A 211 29.35 22.72 -11.83
CA ALA A 211 29.86 22.08 -10.61
C ALA A 211 30.02 20.55 -10.75
N LEU A 212 29.26 19.95 -11.66
CA LEU A 212 29.33 18.51 -11.96
C LEU A 212 30.22 18.18 -13.17
N GLY A 213 30.80 19.18 -13.85
CA GLY A 213 31.52 18.98 -15.10
C GLY A 213 30.65 18.47 -16.24
N LEU A 214 29.34 18.78 -16.22
CA LEU A 214 28.35 18.36 -17.20
C LEU A 214 28.13 19.44 -18.28
N PRO A 215 27.65 19.06 -19.48
CA PRO A 215 27.33 20.04 -20.52
C PRO A 215 26.25 21.05 -20.07
N ALA A 216 26.38 22.30 -20.54
CA ALA A 216 25.50 23.39 -20.11
C ALA A 216 24.04 23.23 -20.57
N ASP A 217 23.80 22.48 -21.63
CA ASP A 217 22.48 22.18 -22.22
C ASP A 217 21.82 20.93 -21.62
N HIS A 218 22.38 20.37 -20.54
CA HIS A 218 21.82 19.22 -19.84
C HIS A 218 21.20 19.63 -18.49
N ILE A 219 20.32 18.77 -17.98
CA ILE A 219 19.81 18.85 -16.61
C ILE A 219 20.50 17.77 -15.76
N PRO A 220 21.06 18.13 -14.59
CA PRO A 220 21.48 17.16 -13.59
C PRO A 220 20.29 16.38 -13.03
N VAL A 221 20.34 15.06 -13.18
CA VAL A 221 19.30 14.14 -12.70
C VAL A 221 19.90 13.25 -11.60
N PRO A 222 19.30 13.23 -10.38
CA PRO A 222 19.73 12.35 -9.32
C PRO A 222 19.25 10.93 -9.65
N VAL A 223 20.13 9.96 -9.52
CA VAL A 223 19.83 8.56 -9.78
C VAL A 223 20.31 7.68 -8.65
N HIS A 224 19.54 6.63 -8.38
CA HIS A 224 19.90 5.63 -7.38
C HIS A 224 21.15 4.85 -7.84
N PRO A 225 22.12 4.54 -6.96
CA PRO A 225 23.34 3.80 -7.34
C PRO A 225 23.07 2.48 -8.05
N LEU A 226 22.06 1.71 -7.62
CA LEU A 226 21.64 0.48 -8.32
C LEU A 226 21.18 0.71 -9.76
N THR A 227 20.53 1.84 -10.05
CA THR A 227 20.12 2.18 -11.42
C THR A 227 21.35 2.45 -12.27
N VAL A 228 22.36 3.12 -11.71
CA VAL A 228 23.65 3.35 -12.40
C VAL A 228 24.34 2.04 -12.74
N GLU A 229 24.45 1.14 -11.76
CA GLU A 229 25.15 -0.14 -11.93
C GLU A 229 24.45 -1.06 -12.95
N ARG A 230 23.12 -1.12 -12.94
CA ARG A 230 22.34 -2.03 -13.80
C ARG A 230 22.15 -1.51 -15.22
N GLU A 231 22.03 -0.20 -15.40
CA GLU A 231 21.79 0.42 -16.71
C GLU A 231 23.07 1.00 -17.35
N GLY A 232 24.20 0.96 -16.64
CA GLY A 232 25.47 1.49 -17.15
C GLY A 232 25.45 3.01 -17.39
N LEU A 233 24.72 3.77 -16.56
CA LEU A 233 24.59 5.21 -16.72
C LEU A 233 25.93 5.92 -16.54
N VAL A 234 26.23 6.87 -17.43
CA VAL A 234 27.35 7.80 -17.26
C VAL A 234 26.99 8.77 -16.15
N VAL A 235 27.84 8.87 -15.12
CA VAL A 235 27.61 9.73 -13.96
C VAL A 235 28.78 10.68 -13.72
N ALA A 236 28.49 11.84 -13.13
CA ALA A 236 29.52 12.76 -12.67
C ALA A 236 30.38 12.12 -11.58
N ALA A 237 31.66 12.54 -11.50
CA ALA A 237 32.57 12.09 -10.44
C ALA A 237 32.14 12.59 -9.05
N THR A 238 31.54 13.79 -9.00
CA THR A 238 30.98 14.38 -7.79
C THR A 238 29.81 13.53 -7.28
N PRO A 239 29.82 13.06 -6.02
CA PRO A 239 28.71 12.30 -5.47
C PRO A 239 27.44 13.15 -5.37
N GLY A 240 26.30 12.46 -5.36
CA GLY A 240 25.00 13.05 -5.01
C GLY A 240 24.86 13.29 -3.51
N PRO A 241 23.71 13.86 -3.09
CA PRO A 241 23.42 14.04 -1.68
C PRO A 241 23.36 12.68 -0.96
N ASP A 242 23.74 12.68 0.31
CA ASP A 242 23.52 11.56 1.21
C ASP A 242 22.04 11.45 1.57
N VAL A 243 21.51 10.24 1.50
CA VAL A 243 20.09 9.96 1.67
C VAL A 243 19.84 8.71 2.51
N LEU A 244 18.64 8.63 3.08
CA LEU A 244 18.13 7.45 3.77
C LEU A 244 16.88 6.92 3.04
N PRO A 245 16.76 5.62 2.79
CA PRO A 245 15.60 5.06 2.11
C PRO A 245 14.36 5.06 3.01
N THR A 246 13.21 5.35 2.44
CA THR A 246 11.90 5.30 3.11
C THR A 246 11.18 3.98 2.81
N LEU A 247 9.94 3.83 3.29
CA LEU A 247 9.19 2.57 3.19
C LEU A 247 9.04 2.03 1.74
N SER A 248 9.09 2.91 0.73
CA SER A 248 9.02 2.50 -0.69
C SER A 248 10.34 1.93 -1.23
N THR A 249 11.43 2.03 -0.48
CA THR A 249 12.84 1.83 -0.88
C THR A 249 13.34 2.82 -1.93
N ARG A 250 12.54 3.14 -2.95
CA ARG A 250 12.90 4.02 -4.06
C ARG A 250 12.72 5.51 -3.77
N THR A 251 11.98 5.83 -2.72
CA THR A 251 11.90 7.17 -2.16
C THR A 251 12.91 7.27 -1.05
N VAL A 252 13.70 8.33 -1.05
CA VAL A 252 14.80 8.54 -0.13
C VAL A 252 14.71 9.94 0.47
N ALA A 253 14.93 10.10 1.77
CA ALA A 253 14.98 11.40 2.43
C ALA A 253 16.41 11.94 2.46
N LEU A 254 16.60 13.25 2.29
CA LEU A 254 17.93 13.85 2.43
C LEU A 254 18.42 13.72 3.87
N ALA A 255 19.66 13.28 4.06
CA ALA A 255 20.24 13.16 5.40
C ALA A 255 20.36 14.53 6.11
N GLY A 256 20.65 15.58 5.34
CA GLY A 256 20.82 16.96 5.87
C GLY A 256 19.51 17.73 6.07
N ASP A 257 18.42 17.34 5.39
CA ASP A 257 17.07 17.89 5.62
C ASP A 257 16.04 16.76 5.42
N PRO A 258 15.76 15.95 6.47
CA PRO A 258 14.85 14.80 6.38
C PRO A 258 13.41 15.13 5.99
N ARG A 259 13.03 16.42 5.94
CA ARG A 259 11.72 16.86 5.41
C ARG A 259 11.63 16.72 3.89
N VAL A 260 12.78 16.71 3.19
CA VAL A 260 12.87 16.66 1.73
C VAL A 260 13.10 15.22 1.30
N HIS A 261 12.16 14.70 0.52
CA HIS A 261 12.21 13.34 -0.02
C HIS A 261 12.39 13.38 -1.55
N LEU A 262 13.15 12.45 -2.10
CA LEU A 262 13.32 12.23 -3.53
C LEU A 262 12.72 10.87 -3.90
N LYS A 263 11.68 10.85 -4.73
CA LYS A 263 11.14 9.62 -5.33
C LYS A 263 11.86 9.39 -6.65
N LEU A 264 12.59 8.27 -6.73
CA LEU A 264 13.42 7.91 -7.88
C LEU A 264 12.92 6.59 -8.50
N PRO A 265 13.16 6.37 -9.80
CA PRO A 265 13.06 5.04 -10.40
C PRO A 265 14.08 4.09 -9.79
N LEU A 266 13.66 2.84 -9.57
CA LEU A 266 14.52 1.75 -9.14
C LEU A 266 14.25 0.51 -10.00
N PRO A 267 15.28 -0.12 -10.61
CA PRO A 267 15.12 -1.30 -11.47
C PRO A 267 14.85 -2.56 -10.64
N THR A 268 13.69 -2.57 -9.96
CA THR A 268 13.14 -3.68 -9.19
C THR A 268 11.63 -3.75 -9.40
N ALA A 269 10.99 -4.80 -8.90
CA ALA A 269 9.53 -4.90 -8.79
C ALA A 269 9.17 -5.39 -7.39
N THR A 270 8.06 -4.91 -6.84
CA THR A 270 7.52 -5.36 -5.55
C THR A 270 6.01 -5.48 -5.63
N LEU A 271 5.39 -6.35 -4.81
CA LEU A 271 3.96 -6.68 -4.94
C LEU A 271 3.61 -7.26 -6.33
N GLY A 272 4.38 -8.26 -6.76
CA GLY A 272 4.25 -8.88 -8.07
C GLY A 272 5.32 -8.45 -9.08
N GLN A 273 5.80 -9.39 -9.92
CA GLN A 273 6.82 -9.12 -10.94
C GLN A 273 6.43 -7.99 -11.92
N ARG A 274 5.13 -7.84 -12.18
CA ARG A 274 4.59 -6.85 -13.13
C ARG A 274 4.56 -5.43 -12.56
N ASN A 275 4.70 -5.26 -11.25
CA ASN A 275 4.65 -3.98 -10.57
C ASN A 275 6.05 -3.37 -10.43
N ARG A 276 6.61 -2.96 -11.58
CA ARG A 276 7.95 -2.37 -11.68
C ARG A 276 8.01 -1.03 -10.94
N ARG A 277 9.16 -0.76 -10.32
CA ARG A 277 9.44 0.45 -9.54
C ARG A 277 10.08 1.56 -10.37
N THR A 278 9.80 1.59 -11.67
CA THR A 278 10.10 2.70 -12.60
C THR A 278 9.08 3.84 -12.44
N ILE A 279 9.30 4.96 -13.13
CA ILE A 279 8.36 6.08 -13.20
C ILE A 279 7.97 6.27 -14.66
N LYS A 280 6.71 6.01 -14.99
CA LYS A 280 6.25 6.15 -16.38
C LYS A 280 6.15 7.62 -16.78
N PRO A 281 6.55 7.98 -18.01
CA PRO A 281 6.32 9.30 -18.58
C PRO A 281 4.90 9.82 -18.32
N GLY A 282 4.80 11.03 -17.80
CA GLY A 282 3.53 11.72 -17.54
C GLY A 282 2.84 11.37 -16.23
N THR A 283 3.24 10.33 -15.49
CA THR A 283 2.59 10.01 -14.20
C THR A 283 2.88 11.06 -13.13
N LEU A 284 4.05 11.71 -13.18
CA LEU A 284 4.38 12.79 -12.24
C LEU A 284 3.52 14.04 -12.51
N ALA A 285 3.24 14.36 -13.78
CA ALA A 285 2.31 15.42 -14.15
C ALA A 285 0.90 15.15 -13.63
N ASN A 286 0.40 13.92 -13.80
CA ASN A 286 -0.89 13.52 -13.22
C ASN A 286 -0.90 13.69 -11.70
N GLY A 287 0.17 13.28 -11.02
CA GLY A 287 0.33 13.45 -9.57
C GLY A 287 0.25 14.92 -9.14
N GLU A 288 0.90 15.83 -9.86
CA GLU A 288 0.79 17.28 -9.63
C GLU A 288 -0.63 17.79 -9.86
N THR A 289 -1.29 17.39 -10.95
CA THR A 289 -2.69 17.76 -11.21
C THR A 289 -3.60 17.33 -10.07
N VAL A 290 -3.49 16.08 -9.62
CA VAL A 290 -4.29 15.58 -8.48
C VAL A 290 -3.93 16.33 -7.20
N HIS A 291 -2.64 16.59 -6.92
CA HIS A 291 -2.22 17.39 -5.78
C HIS A 291 -2.89 18.78 -5.76
N GLN A 292 -2.91 19.48 -6.89
CA GLN A 292 -3.57 20.79 -7.02
C GLN A 292 -5.09 20.70 -6.80
N LEU A 293 -5.73 19.66 -7.32
CA LEU A 293 -7.17 19.43 -7.11
C LEU A 293 -7.49 19.17 -5.63
N LEU A 294 -6.68 18.37 -4.94
CA LEU A 294 -6.85 18.12 -3.50
C LEU A 294 -6.57 19.37 -2.66
N ALA A 295 -5.58 20.18 -3.03
CA ALA A 295 -5.35 21.47 -2.39
C ALA A 295 -6.56 22.39 -2.53
N ALA A 296 -7.15 22.50 -3.73
CA ALA A 296 -8.36 23.27 -3.97
C ALA A 296 -9.60 22.77 -3.20
N VAL A 297 -9.67 21.46 -2.89
CA VAL A 297 -10.68 20.90 -1.98
C VAL A 297 -10.43 21.39 -0.56
N LEU A 298 -9.20 21.30 -0.06
CA LEU A 298 -8.88 21.70 1.32
C LEU A 298 -9.04 23.22 1.54
N GLU A 299 -8.78 24.04 0.52
CA GLU A 299 -9.05 25.48 0.57
C GLU A 299 -10.54 25.79 0.78
N ARG A 300 -11.43 24.98 0.20
CA ARG A 300 -12.89 25.09 0.39
C ARG A 300 -13.35 24.51 1.71
N GLU A 301 -12.81 23.37 2.10
CA GLU A 301 -13.24 22.60 3.26
C GLU A 301 -12.29 22.84 4.45
N THR A 302 -12.38 24.03 5.05
CA THR A 302 -11.47 24.48 6.13
C THR A 302 -11.46 23.56 7.35
N THR A 303 -12.57 22.87 7.63
CA THR A 303 -12.67 21.86 8.69
C THR A 303 -11.85 20.60 8.40
N LEU A 304 -11.73 20.20 7.13
CA LEU A 304 -10.84 19.11 6.70
C LEU A 304 -9.39 19.57 6.73
N HIS A 305 -9.09 20.78 6.28
CA HIS A 305 -7.73 21.34 6.29
C HIS A 305 -7.11 21.39 7.71
N ALA A 306 -7.93 21.50 8.76
CA ALA A 306 -7.45 21.42 10.15
C ALA A 306 -6.89 20.02 10.54
N ARG A 307 -7.30 18.96 9.83
CA ARG A 307 -6.97 17.55 10.13
C ARG A 307 -6.22 16.84 9.00
N VAL A 308 -6.22 17.38 7.79
CA VAL A 308 -5.63 16.77 6.59
C VAL A 308 -4.59 17.72 6.03
N LEU A 309 -3.38 17.21 5.83
CA LEU A 309 -2.27 17.92 5.19
C LEU A 309 -1.84 17.14 3.94
N LEU A 310 -1.27 17.86 2.97
CA LEU A 310 -0.67 17.25 1.78
C LEU A 310 0.84 17.50 1.84
N ALA A 311 1.64 16.46 1.57
CA ALA A 311 3.03 16.70 1.18
C ALA A 311 3.05 17.40 -0.19
N ASP A 312 3.89 18.42 -0.34
CA ASP A 312 4.07 19.12 -1.61
C ASP A 312 4.82 18.20 -2.58
N GLU A 313 4.18 17.88 -3.70
CA GLU A 313 4.71 17.04 -4.77
C GLU A 313 4.74 17.79 -6.13
N SER A 314 4.73 19.12 -6.09
CA SER A 314 4.69 19.97 -7.29
C SER A 314 6.02 20.05 -8.04
N ARG A 315 7.13 19.56 -7.49
CA ARG A 315 8.48 19.67 -8.09
C ARG A 315 8.95 18.35 -8.64
N TRP A 316 8.89 18.18 -9.96
CA TRP A 316 9.29 16.94 -10.61
C TRP A 316 9.90 17.17 -11.99
N ALA A 317 10.65 16.18 -12.47
CA ALA A 317 11.07 16.09 -13.85
C ALA A 317 11.05 14.63 -14.32
N ASP A 318 10.72 14.41 -15.59
CA ASP A 318 10.79 13.09 -16.23
C ASP A 318 11.27 13.20 -17.68
N SER A 319 11.63 12.07 -18.26
CA SER A 319 12.08 11.95 -19.65
C SER A 319 11.31 10.86 -20.39
N ASP A 320 11.65 10.58 -21.64
CA ASP A 320 11.17 9.41 -22.38
C ASP A 320 11.64 8.07 -21.80
N ASP A 321 12.65 8.07 -20.93
CA ASP A 321 13.15 6.90 -20.22
C ASP A 321 12.53 6.81 -18.80
N GLU A 322 11.87 5.69 -18.50
CA GLU A 322 11.20 5.46 -17.20
C GLU A 322 12.18 5.37 -16.00
N LEU A 323 13.48 5.28 -16.27
CA LEU A 323 14.55 5.24 -15.28
C LEU A 323 15.21 6.60 -15.05
N LEU A 324 14.91 7.60 -15.87
CA LEU A 324 15.45 8.95 -15.79
C LEU A 324 14.33 9.94 -15.49
N ALA A 325 13.91 9.95 -14.23
CA ALA A 325 12.91 10.83 -13.67
C ALA A 325 13.15 11.04 -12.17
N PHE A 326 12.58 12.10 -11.60
CA PHE A 326 12.55 12.31 -10.16
C PHE A 326 11.37 13.18 -9.73
N LEU A 327 10.91 12.97 -8.50
CA LEU A 327 9.99 13.85 -7.79
C LEU A 327 10.64 14.31 -6.49
N ILE A 328 10.58 15.61 -6.21
CA ILE A 328 10.94 16.20 -4.92
C ILE A 328 9.65 16.38 -4.13
N ARG A 329 9.57 15.70 -3.00
CA ARG A 329 8.47 15.77 -2.05
C ARG A 329 8.90 16.55 -0.81
N LEU A 330 8.10 17.52 -0.39
CA LEU A 330 8.34 18.29 0.83
C LEU A 330 7.22 18.05 1.84
N TYR A 331 7.59 17.59 3.04
CA TYR A 331 6.63 17.47 4.14
C TYR A 331 6.25 18.85 4.72
N PRO A 332 5.01 19.03 5.23
CA PRO A 332 4.59 20.28 5.84
C PRO A 332 5.51 20.69 7.02
N PRO A 333 6.05 21.91 7.04
CA PRO A 333 6.98 22.34 8.09
C PRO A 333 6.33 22.42 9.48
N GLU A 334 5.01 22.62 9.55
CA GLU A 334 4.26 22.73 10.80
C GLU A 334 4.21 21.45 11.64
N VAL A 335 4.61 20.30 11.08
CA VAL A 335 4.64 19.02 11.79
C VAL A 335 6.04 18.61 12.25
N ALA A 336 7.01 19.54 12.24
CA ALA A 336 8.41 19.26 12.53
C ALA A 336 8.65 18.73 13.97
N ASP A 337 7.77 19.07 14.91
CA ASP A 337 7.81 18.66 16.33
C ASP A 337 6.78 17.58 16.67
N HIS A 338 6.06 17.05 15.68
CA HIS A 338 5.02 16.03 15.89
C HIS A 338 5.62 14.62 15.96
N THR A 339 4.92 13.71 16.63
CA THR A 339 5.17 12.27 16.48
C THR A 339 4.64 11.84 15.11
N LEU A 340 5.54 11.50 14.18
CA LEU A 340 5.20 11.15 12.80
C LEU A 340 5.29 9.64 12.57
N VAL A 341 4.17 8.97 12.30
CA VAL A 341 4.13 7.51 12.11
C VAL A 341 3.41 7.16 10.81
N PRO A 342 4.01 6.42 9.85
CA PRO A 342 3.25 5.91 8.70
C PRO A 342 2.14 4.99 9.19
N VAL A 343 0.96 5.00 8.57
CA VAL A 343 -0.15 4.12 9.00
C VAL A 343 0.28 2.64 9.03
N ALA A 344 1.17 2.24 8.12
CA ALA A 344 1.75 0.89 8.06
C ALA A 344 2.57 0.50 9.31
N GLY A 345 3.04 1.49 10.08
CA GLY A 345 3.86 1.33 11.29
C GLY A 345 3.10 1.50 12.60
N LEU A 346 1.79 1.79 12.60
CA LEU A 346 1.02 2.04 13.83
C LEU A 346 1.08 0.87 14.82
N LEU A 347 1.02 -0.36 14.31
CA LEU A 347 1.05 -1.57 15.14
C LEU A 347 2.45 -2.19 15.23
N ALA A 348 3.49 -1.50 14.74
CA ALA A 348 4.87 -1.92 14.96
C ALA A 348 5.20 -1.84 16.46
N ALA A 349 6.06 -2.74 16.93
CA ALA A 349 6.65 -2.64 18.26
C ALA A 349 7.37 -1.29 18.41
N ASP A 350 7.24 -0.66 19.57
CA ASP A 350 7.96 0.56 19.94
C ASP A 350 9.28 0.17 20.62
N PRO A 351 10.44 0.28 19.96
CA PRO A 351 11.71 -0.17 20.54
C PRO A 351 12.12 0.66 21.77
N ALA A 352 11.62 1.88 21.91
CA ALA A 352 11.90 2.71 23.08
C ALA A 352 11.12 2.24 24.33
N ARG A 353 10.04 1.47 24.15
CA ARG A 353 9.17 0.99 25.24
C ARG A 353 8.82 -0.49 25.04
N PRO A 354 9.65 -1.42 25.53
CA PRO A 354 9.44 -2.86 25.36
C PRO A 354 8.03 -3.30 25.78
N GLY A 355 7.36 -4.07 24.92
CA GLY A 355 6.00 -4.54 25.14
C GLY A 355 4.90 -3.58 24.66
N HIS A 356 5.25 -2.35 24.28
CA HIS A 356 4.33 -1.39 23.67
C HIS A 356 4.53 -1.34 22.15
N ARG A 357 3.50 -0.84 21.47
CA ARG A 357 3.49 -0.53 20.04
C ARG A 357 3.45 0.97 19.82
N MET A 358 3.69 1.40 18.58
CA MET A 358 3.62 2.83 18.23
C MET A 358 2.24 3.43 18.53
N ILE A 359 1.15 2.69 18.29
CA ILE A 359 -0.22 3.13 18.61
C ILE A 359 -0.42 3.36 20.11
N ASP A 360 0.22 2.58 20.97
CA ASP A 360 0.11 2.74 22.42
C ASP A 360 0.80 4.05 22.85
N ARG A 361 1.91 4.43 22.19
CA ARG A 361 2.56 5.74 22.37
C ARG A 361 1.62 6.89 22.05
N LEU A 362 0.98 6.78 20.89
CA LEU A 362 0.08 7.79 20.36
C LEU A 362 -1.18 7.90 21.22
N ALA A 363 -1.71 6.78 21.72
CA ALA A 363 -2.84 6.77 22.66
C ALA A 363 -2.47 7.38 24.02
N GLU A 364 -1.29 7.10 24.57
CA GLU A 364 -0.83 7.75 25.80
C GLU A 364 -0.74 9.28 25.65
N GLN A 365 -0.27 9.76 24.50
CA GLN A 365 -0.12 11.19 24.21
C GLN A 365 -1.46 11.92 23.99
N ALA A 366 -2.48 11.26 23.44
CA ALA A 366 -3.77 11.91 23.10
C ALA A 366 -4.94 11.56 24.02
N THR A 367 -5.01 10.32 24.50
CA THR A 367 -6.22 9.73 25.09
C THR A 367 -5.92 9.04 26.43
N GLY A 368 -4.78 9.35 27.06
CA GLY A 368 -4.40 8.75 28.34
C GLY A 368 -4.17 7.24 28.26
N GLY A 369 -3.86 6.71 27.08
CA GLY A 369 -3.61 5.29 26.83
C GLY A 369 -4.81 4.53 26.26
N ASP A 370 -5.96 5.18 26.05
CA ASP A 370 -7.12 4.54 25.44
C ASP A 370 -6.96 4.44 23.91
N VAL A 371 -6.55 3.26 23.45
CA VAL A 371 -6.38 2.93 22.03
C VAL A 371 -7.72 2.96 21.28
N LEU A 372 -8.86 2.66 21.92
CA LEU A 372 -10.17 2.76 21.26
C LEU A 372 -10.51 4.21 20.93
N ALA A 373 -10.32 5.11 21.91
CA ALA A 373 -10.49 6.55 21.71
C ALA A 373 -9.49 7.12 20.69
N TRP A 374 -8.29 6.54 20.58
CA TRP A 374 -7.35 6.92 19.52
C TRP A 374 -7.84 6.48 18.14
N PHE A 375 -8.30 5.22 18.01
CA PHE A 375 -8.94 4.74 16.77
C PHE A 375 -10.13 5.60 16.39
N ASP A 376 -10.89 6.07 17.37
CA ASP A 376 -12.03 6.96 17.15
C ASP A 376 -11.63 8.25 16.41
N ALA A 377 -10.60 8.94 16.91
CA ALA A 377 -10.06 10.15 16.29
C ALA A 377 -9.48 9.87 14.88
N TYR A 378 -8.75 8.76 14.74
CA TYR A 378 -8.16 8.32 13.47
C TYR A 378 -9.23 8.03 12.40
N LEU A 379 -10.23 7.21 12.74
CA LEU A 379 -11.32 6.83 11.84
C LEU A 379 -12.17 8.03 11.46
N THR A 380 -12.40 8.95 12.41
CA THR A 380 -13.10 10.22 12.12
C THR A 380 -12.35 11.04 11.08
N ALA A 381 -11.05 11.26 11.26
CA ALA A 381 -10.25 12.04 10.30
C ALA A 381 -10.14 11.36 8.94
N LEU A 382 -9.95 10.03 8.92
CA LEU A 382 -9.85 9.24 7.69
C LEU A 382 -11.17 9.27 6.91
N PHE A 383 -12.30 8.95 7.57
CA PHE A 383 -13.59 8.90 6.90
C PHE A 383 -14.10 10.28 6.51
N ASP A 384 -13.91 11.32 7.33
CA ASP A 384 -14.28 12.67 6.94
C ASP A 384 -13.62 13.05 5.61
N TRP A 385 -12.32 12.80 5.47
CA TRP A 385 -11.59 13.11 4.25
C TRP A 385 -12.08 12.31 3.03
N HIS A 386 -12.07 10.97 3.14
CA HIS A 386 -12.37 10.12 1.99
C HIS A 386 -13.86 10.15 1.60
N VAL A 387 -14.77 10.31 2.56
CA VAL A 387 -16.21 10.44 2.28
C VAL A 387 -16.51 11.80 1.68
N ALA A 388 -15.90 12.90 2.17
CA ALA A 388 -16.05 14.22 1.52
C ALA A 388 -15.58 14.20 0.06
N LEU A 389 -14.37 13.67 -0.18
CA LEU A 389 -13.82 13.53 -1.52
C LEU A 389 -14.75 12.76 -2.46
N TRP A 390 -15.31 11.64 -2.01
CA TRP A 390 -16.22 10.87 -2.84
C TRP A 390 -17.56 11.58 -3.03
N LEU A 391 -18.23 11.91 -1.92
CA LEU A 391 -19.61 12.40 -1.95
C LEU A 391 -19.76 13.81 -2.45
N ARG A 392 -18.74 14.67 -2.42
CA ARG A 392 -18.85 16.06 -2.92
C ARG A 392 -18.04 16.29 -4.18
N TYR A 393 -16.90 15.61 -4.30
CA TYR A 393 -15.93 15.90 -5.36
C TYR A 393 -15.75 14.76 -6.37
N GLY A 394 -16.32 13.58 -6.12
CA GLY A 394 -16.21 12.44 -7.03
C GLY A 394 -14.80 11.85 -7.10
N ILE A 395 -14.03 11.92 -6.00
CA ILE A 395 -12.65 11.43 -5.92
C ILE A 395 -12.58 10.22 -4.98
N ALA A 396 -11.87 9.16 -5.39
CA ALA A 396 -11.41 8.10 -4.51
C ALA A 396 -9.89 7.91 -4.64
N LEU A 397 -9.16 8.06 -3.53
CA LEU A 397 -7.69 8.00 -3.52
C LEU A 397 -7.17 6.57 -3.42
N GLU A 398 -6.07 6.26 -4.12
CA GLU A 398 -5.24 5.06 -3.88
C GLU A 398 -4.23 5.32 -2.73
N ALA A 399 -4.69 5.97 -1.64
CA ALA A 399 -3.87 6.29 -0.48
C ALA A 399 -3.86 5.13 0.54
N HIS A 400 -3.05 4.10 0.27
CA HIS A 400 -2.86 2.97 1.19
C HIS A 400 -2.00 3.34 2.41
N GLN A 401 -1.81 2.40 3.36
CA GLN A 401 -1.14 2.63 4.64
C GLN A 401 0.24 3.31 4.56
N GLN A 402 1.01 3.05 3.52
CA GLN A 402 2.31 3.72 3.30
C GLN A 402 2.17 5.18 2.85
N ASN A 403 1.08 5.54 2.17
CA ASN A 403 0.85 6.86 1.59
C ASN A 403 0.22 7.83 2.60
N ILE A 404 -0.17 7.34 3.78
CA ILE A 404 -0.72 8.15 4.87
C ILE A 404 0.27 8.14 6.05
N THR A 405 0.65 9.33 6.52
CA THR A 405 1.44 9.51 7.73
C THR A 405 0.57 10.19 8.78
N VAL A 406 0.43 9.57 9.94
CA VAL A 406 -0.15 10.22 11.12
C VAL A 406 0.86 11.23 11.64
N ALA A 407 0.41 12.45 11.88
CA ALA A 407 1.17 13.49 12.56
C ALA A 407 0.42 13.89 13.83
N GLN A 408 0.98 13.52 14.97
CA GLN A 408 0.37 13.81 16.27
C GLN A 408 1.14 14.89 17.01
N ALA A 409 0.49 16.05 17.19
CA ALA A 409 1.07 17.18 17.89
C ALA A 409 1.34 16.82 19.37
N PRO A 410 2.31 17.47 20.04
CA PRO A 410 2.61 17.21 21.45
C PRO A 410 1.38 17.26 22.38
N GLY A 411 0.39 18.10 22.07
CA GLY A 411 -0.89 18.19 22.80
C GLY A 411 -1.95 17.14 22.44
N GLY A 412 -1.61 16.13 21.64
CA GLY A 412 -2.49 15.01 21.28
C GLY A 412 -3.32 15.20 20.01
N ALA A 413 -3.32 16.38 19.38
CA ALA A 413 -4.07 16.62 18.16
C ALA A 413 -3.54 15.76 16.99
N LEU A 414 -4.41 14.94 16.41
CA LEU A 414 -4.11 14.06 15.29
C LEU A 414 -4.40 14.74 13.95
N ARG A 415 -3.43 14.68 13.04
CA ARG A 415 -3.57 15.02 11.61
C ARG A 415 -3.10 13.87 10.72
N LEU A 416 -3.58 13.84 9.48
CA LEU A 416 -3.18 12.88 8.45
C LEU A 416 -2.47 13.61 7.31
N ILE A 417 -1.26 13.18 6.97
CA ILE A 417 -0.47 13.69 5.84
C ILE A 417 -0.58 12.72 4.67
N TYR A 418 -1.07 13.18 3.52
CA TYR A 418 -1.19 12.40 2.29
C TYR A 418 -0.04 12.72 1.32
N LYS A 419 0.40 11.69 0.57
CA LYS A 419 1.44 11.75 -0.46
C LYS A 419 1.19 10.66 -1.51
N ASP A 420 1.90 10.70 -2.64
CA ASP A 420 1.76 9.76 -3.76
C ASP A 420 0.33 9.75 -4.34
N ASN A 421 -0.16 10.90 -4.77
CA ASN A 421 -1.54 11.08 -5.26
C ASN A 421 -1.72 10.75 -6.77
N ASP A 422 -0.88 9.88 -7.35
CA ASP A 422 -0.75 9.70 -8.81
C ASP A 422 -1.67 8.64 -9.44
N SER A 423 -2.51 7.95 -8.64
CA SER A 423 -3.20 6.71 -9.05
C SER A 423 -4.68 6.60 -8.63
N GLY A 424 -5.27 7.68 -8.10
CA GLY A 424 -6.68 7.71 -7.69
C GLY A 424 -7.69 7.54 -8.84
N ARG A 425 -8.98 7.67 -8.48
CA ARG A 425 -10.14 7.61 -9.38
C ARG A 425 -10.92 8.90 -9.31
N ILE A 426 -11.31 9.45 -10.47
CA ILE A 426 -11.90 10.79 -10.57
C ILE A 426 -13.11 10.81 -11.50
N ASP A 427 -14.28 11.17 -10.97
CA ASP A 427 -15.44 11.61 -11.74
C ASP A 427 -15.21 13.07 -12.19
N CYS A 428 -14.68 13.24 -13.40
CA CYS A 428 -14.30 14.55 -13.92
C CYS A 428 -15.49 15.53 -14.03
N PRO A 429 -16.67 15.13 -14.54
CA PRO A 429 -17.86 15.99 -14.51
C PRO A 429 -18.24 16.46 -13.11
N ARG A 430 -18.28 15.54 -12.13
CA ARG A 430 -18.62 15.88 -10.74
C ARG A 430 -17.60 16.83 -10.13
N LEU A 431 -16.33 16.51 -10.27
CA LEU A 431 -15.24 17.34 -9.75
C LEU A 431 -15.28 18.74 -10.34
N SER A 432 -15.59 18.84 -11.64
CA SER A 432 -15.71 20.13 -12.33
C SER A 432 -16.83 20.98 -11.75
N ALA A 433 -18.01 20.37 -11.55
CA ALA A 433 -19.16 21.05 -10.98
C ALA A 433 -18.88 21.51 -9.53
N ALA A 434 -18.26 20.66 -8.72
CA ALA A 434 -17.96 20.93 -7.32
C ALA A 434 -16.91 22.03 -7.13
N LEU A 435 -15.85 22.03 -7.95
CA LEU A 435 -14.78 23.04 -7.87
C LEU A 435 -15.03 24.28 -8.75
N GLY A 436 -16.10 24.32 -9.54
CA GLY A 436 -16.40 25.43 -10.44
C GLY A 436 -15.30 25.70 -11.48
N GLN A 437 -14.45 24.70 -11.76
CA GLN A 437 -13.37 24.75 -12.74
C GLN A 437 -13.49 23.54 -13.66
N THR A 438 -13.08 23.66 -14.91
CA THR A 438 -13.20 22.54 -15.86
C THR A 438 -12.09 21.52 -15.62
N VAL A 439 -12.47 20.28 -15.32
CA VAL A 439 -11.59 19.11 -15.24
C VAL A 439 -12.06 18.10 -16.28
N ARG A 440 -11.16 17.68 -17.17
CA ARG A 440 -11.47 16.79 -18.29
C ARG A 440 -10.62 15.53 -18.21
N PRO A 441 -11.11 14.39 -18.71
CA PRO A 441 -10.30 13.19 -18.83
C PRO A 441 -8.96 13.41 -19.57
N GLN A 442 -8.92 14.34 -20.52
CA GLN A 442 -7.72 14.67 -21.31
C GLN A 442 -6.67 15.45 -20.50
N ASP A 443 -7.00 15.97 -19.33
CA ASP A 443 -6.04 16.62 -18.44
C ASP A 443 -5.12 15.60 -17.78
N PHE A 444 -5.46 14.31 -17.85
CA PHE A 444 -4.67 13.20 -17.32
C PHE A 444 -4.02 12.40 -18.45
N THR A 445 -2.70 12.24 -18.39
CA THR A 445 -1.93 11.39 -19.30
C THR A 445 -2.26 9.90 -19.09
N ASP A 446 -2.63 9.52 -17.87
CA ASP A 446 -3.04 8.14 -17.57
C ASP A 446 -4.57 8.05 -17.69
N PRO A 447 -5.09 7.37 -18.73
CA PRO A 447 -6.53 7.30 -18.98
C PRO A 447 -7.27 6.46 -17.93
N ARG A 448 -6.57 5.86 -16.96
CA ARG A 448 -7.16 5.05 -15.89
C ARG A 448 -7.53 5.88 -14.65
N LEU A 449 -7.17 7.16 -14.59
CA LEU A 449 -7.57 8.06 -13.48
C LEU A 449 -9.04 8.46 -13.60
N PRO A 450 -9.51 8.99 -14.74
CA PRO A 450 -10.93 9.24 -14.94
C PRO A 450 -11.72 7.94 -14.84
N ILE A 451 -12.84 7.97 -14.12
CA ILE A 451 -13.75 6.82 -14.07
C ILE A 451 -14.63 6.78 -15.32
N THR A 452 -15.03 5.58 -15.70
CA THR A 452 -16.07 5.31 -16.69
C THR A 452 -17.41 5.01 -16.04
N GLU A 453 -17.41 4.48 -14.81
CA GLU A 453 -18.60 4.11 -14.05
C GLU A 453 -18.45 4.41 -12.55
N PRO A 454 -19.52 4.88 -11.86
CA PRO A 454 -19.44 5.26 -10.45
C PRO A 454 -18.97 4.16 -9.48
N SER A 455 -19.19 2.88 -9.82
CA SER A 455 -18.74 1.76 -8.98
C SER A 455 -17.23 1.68 -8.82
N GLU A 456 -16.46 2.27 -9.74
CA GLU A 456 -15.00 2.31 -9.62
C GLU A 456 -14.53 3.12 -8.40
N LEU A 457 -15.29 4.15 -8.00
CA LEU A 457 -15.02 4.89 -6.77
C LEU A 457 -15.30 4.03 -5.53
N ALA A 458 -16.39 3.26 -5.55
CA ALA A 458 -16.74 2.35 -4.46
C ALA A 458 -15.71 1.23 -4.31
N ASP A 459 -15.27 0.62 -5.42
CA ASP A 459 -14.26 -0.44 -5.40
C ASP A 459 -12.91 0.09 -4.88
N MET A 460 -12.50 1.29 -5.28
CA MET A 460 -11.28 1.95 -4.76
C MET A 460 -11.40 2.30 -3.28
N PHE A 461 -12.51 2.90 -2.86
CA PHE A 461 -12.77 3.23 -1.45
C PHE A 461 -12.75 1.98 -0.56
N THR A 462 -13.42 0.90 -0.97
CA THR A 462 -13.45 -0.34 -0.19
C THR A 462 -12.07 -1.00 -0.15
N THR A 463 -11.41 -1.16 -1.28
CA THR A 463 -10.17 -1.97 -1.34
C THR A 463 -8.95 -1.24 -0.79
N ILE A 464 -8.95 0.09 -0.77
CA ILE A 464 -7.85 0.89 -0.25
C ILE A 464 -8.18 1.47 1.11
N THR A 465 -9.18 2.35 1.20
CA THR A 465 -9.51 3.03 2.46
C THR A 465 -9.99 2.04 3.50
N LEU A 466 -10.95 1.18 3.18
CA LEU A 466 -11.50 0.25 4.16
C LEU A 466 -10.59 -0.95 4.41
N HIS A 467 -10.21 -1.71 3.39
CA HIS A 467 -9.45 -2.93 3.61
C HIS A 467 -8.04 -2.64 4.15
N LEU A 468 -7.31 -1.70 3.56
CA LEU A 468 -5.92 -1.45 3.95
C LEU A 468 -5.83 -0.49 5.14
N CYS A 469 -6.56 0.62 5.13
CA CYS A 469 -6.38 1.66 6.16
C CYS A 469 -7.27 1.48 7.40
N VAL A 470 -8.27 0.60 7.38
CA VAL A 470 -9.18 0.38 8.52
C VAL A 470 -9.14 -1.08 8.99
N ALA A 471 -9.67 -1.98 8.17
CA ALA A 471 -9.94 -3.35 8.59
C ALA A 471 -8.66 -4.15 8.87
N ALA A 472 -7.60 -3.98 8.08
CA ALA A 472 -6.31 -4.60 8.37
C ALA A 472 -5.75 -4.19 9.74
N LEU A 473 -5.89 -2.91 10.13
CA LEU A 473 -5.46 -2.43 11.44
C LEU A 473 -6.33 -3.02 12.55
N ILE A 474 -7.66 -3.04 12.37
CA ILE A 474 -8.59 -3.62 13.34
C ILE A 474 -8.33 -5.11 13.54
N VAL A 475 -8.11 -5.85 12.45
CA VAL A 475 -7.84 -7.30 12.49
C VAL A 475 -6.57 -7.58 13.28
N GLU A 476 -5.52 -6.82 13.06
CA GLU A 476 -4.26 -7.01 13.78
C GLU A 476 -4.34 -6.51 15.23
N GLU A 477 -4.96 -5.35 15.48
CA GLU A 477 -5.16 -4.79 16.82
C GLU A 477 -5.94 -5.75 17.72
N SER A 478 -7.02 -6.32 17.20
CA SER A 478 -7.87 -7.23 17.96
C SER A 478 -7.22 -8.59 18.20
N GLY A 479 -6.24 -8.98 17.39
CA GLY A 479 -5.57 -10.28 17.49
C GLY A 479 -6.58 -11.43 17.50
N GLY A 480 -6.58 -12.20 18.60
CA GLY A 480 -7.53 -13.31 18.80
C GLY A 480 -8.78 -12.94 19.59
N ASP A 481 -8.99 -11.68 19.98
CA ASP A 481 -10.13 -11.25 20.80
C ASP A 481 -11.34 -10.86 19.91
N PRO A 482 -12.39 -11.69 19.85
CA PRO A 482 -13.56 -11.42 19.02
C PRO A 482 -14.39 -10.23 19.53
N ARG A 483 -14.38 -9.93 20.84
CA ARG A 483 -15.13 -8.79 21.38
C ARG A 483 -14.47 -7.48 21.00
N ARG A 484 -13.15 -7.41 21.14
CA ARG A 484 -12.38 -6.24 20.71
C ARG A 484 -12.51 -5.99 19.21
N ARG A 485 -12.49 -7.07 18.42
CA ARG A 485 -12.72 -7.00 16.96
C ARG A 485 -14.08 -6.40 16.63
N LEU A 486 -15.14 -6.89 17.26
CA LEU A 486 -16.51 -6.39 17.05
C LEU A 486 -16.62 -4.92 17.45
N GLU A 487 -16.13 -4.55 18.63
CA GLU A 487 -16.14 -3.16 19.13
C GLU A 487 -15.48 -2.18 18.15
N LEU A 488 -14.31 -2.53 17.61
CA LEU A 488 -13.60 -1.68 16.64
C LEU A 488 -14.32 -1.60 15.29
N PHE A 489 -14.93 -2.68 14.81
CA PHE A 489 -15.71 -2.64 13.57
C PHE A 489 -17.03 -1.87 13.73
N ASP A 490 -17.69 -1.99 14.88
CA ASP A 490 -18.87 -1.18 15.22
C ASP A 490 -18.52 0.31 15.28
N LEU A 491 -17.37 0.65 15.87
CA LEU A 491 -16.84 2.01 15.85
C LEU A 491 -16.57 2.49 14.41
N ALA A 492 -15.93 1.65 13.58
CA ALA A 492 -15.68 1.99 12.17
C ALA A 492 -16.97 2.19 11.36
N ARG A 493 -17.97 1.34 11.55
CA ARG A 493 -19.29 1.49 10.93
C ARG A 493 -19.94 2.81 11.37
N THR A 494 -19.96 3.08 12.67
CA THR A 494 -20.54 4.30 13.25
C THR A 494 -19.87 5.54 12.65
N ARG A 495 -18.53 5.60 12.61
CA ARG A 495 -17.81 6.74 12.04
C ARG A 495 -17.98 6.90 10.54
N LEU A 496 -18.13 5.81 9.80
CA LEU A 496 -18.48 5.88 8.37
C LEU A 496 -19.90 6.41 8.15
N GLU A 497 -20.88 5.96 8.94
CA GLU A 497 -22.27 6.48 8.88
C GLU A 497 -22.35 7.95 9.27
N GLU A 498 -21.60 8.39 10.29
CA GLU A 498 -21.51 9.80 10.67
C GLU A 498 -20.81 10.66 9.62
N ALA A 499 -19.75 10.16 8.98
CA ALA A 499 -19.13 10.84 7.85
C ALA A 499 -20.09 10.94 6.66
N LEU A 500 -20.82 9.88 6.35
CA LEU A 500 -21.88 9.88 5.32
C LEU A 500 -22.93 10.95 5.62
N MET A 501 -23.39 11.08 6.86
CA MET A 501 -24.35 12.12 7.25
C MET A 501 -23.78 13.53 7.17
N ARG A 502 -22.53 13.75 7.63
CA ARG A 502 -21.89 15.08 7.63
C ARG A 502 -21.59 15.61 6.22
N TRP A 503 -21.17 14.73 5.31
CA TRP A 503 -20.65 15.13 4.00
C TRP A 503 -21.64 14.98 2.85
N HIS A 504 -22.75 14.28 3.07
CA HIS A 504 -23.87 14.25 2.13
C HIS A 504 -24.51 15.64 2.03
N ASP A 505 -24.60 16.16 0.80
CA ASP A 505 -25.38 17.35 0.49
C ASP A 505 -26.71 16.92 -0.14
N PRO A 506 -27.85 17.00 0.58
CA PRO A 506 -29.15 16.61 0.03
C PRO A 506 -29.65 17.57 -1.06
N GLY A 507 -29.07 18.77 -1.18
CA GLY A 507 -29.37 19.73 -2.24
C GLY A 507 -28.62 19.46 -3.54
N ASP A 508 -27.56 18.63 -3.52
CA ASP A 508 -26.81 18.21 -4.69
C ASP A 508 -27.23 16.78 -5.12
N PRO A 509 -27.93 16.61 -6.26
CA PRO A 509 -28.32 15.30 -6.77
C PRO A 509 -27.15 14.32 -6.94
N GLY A 510 -25.95 14.81 -7.30
CA GLY A 510 -24.79 13.95 -7.45
C GLY A 510 -24.22 13.50 -6.10
N SER A 511 -24.30 14.35 -5.06
CA SER A 511 -23.92 13.96 -3.71
C SER A 511 -24.89 12.93 -3.15
N HIS A 512 -26.18 13.12 -3.40
CA HIS A 512 -27.21 12.15 -3.03
C HIS A 512 -26.99 10.79 -3.70
N ALA A 513 -26.72 10.76 -5.00
CA ALA A 513 -26.41 9.54 -5.73
C ALA A 513 -25.15 8.84 -5.20
N ALA A 514 -24.08 9.60 -4.92
CA ALA A 514 -22.85 9.06 -4.34
C ALA A 514 -23.08 8.47 -2.93
N ALA A 515 -23.88 9.14 -2.09
CA ALA A 515 -24.25 8.66 -0.76
C ALA A 515 -25.07 7.35 -0.83
N ALA A 516 -26.03 7.26 -1.75
CA ALA A 516 -26.79 6.03 -2.00
C ALA A 516 -25.89 4.89 -2.51
N LEU A 517 -24.90 5.21 -3.35
CA LEU A 517 -23.93 4.24 -3.83
C LEU A 517 -23.01 3.74 -2.70
N LEU A 518 -22.48 4.63 -1.86
CA LEU A 518 -21.69 4.26 -0.68
C LEU A 518 -22.50 3.31 0.22
N ARG A 519 -23.75 3.67 0.54
CA ARG A 519 -24.60 2.82 1.38
C ARG A 519 -24.81 1.43 0.77
N SER A 520 -25.24 1.35 -0.48
CA SER A 520 -25.55 0.07 -1.14
C SER A 520 -24.34 -0.80 -1.48
N ARG A 521 -23.19 -0.20 -1.79
CA ARG A 521 -21.96 -0.92 -2.20
C ARG A 521 -20.98 -1.17 -1.06
N VAL A 522 -21.14 -0.49 0.08
CA VAL A 522 -20.21 -0.56 1.20
C VAL A 522 -20.91 -0.97 2.49
N LEU A 523 -21.84 -0.17 3.00
CA LEU A 523 -22.45 -0.42 4.32
C LEU A 523 -23.39 -1.62 4.32
N ASP A 524 -24.18 -1.77 3.26
CA ASP A 524 -25.28 -2.73 3.17
C ASP A 524 -25.02 -3.83 2.12
N ALA A 525 -23.85 -3.80 1.47
CA ALA A 525 -23.48 -4.79 0.46
C ALA A 525 -23.38 -6.20 1.07
N ASP A 526 -23.86 -7.21 0.35
CA ASP A 526 -23.72 -8.61 0.81
C ASP A 526 -22.26 -9.06 0.85
N ARG A 527 -21.49 -8.67 -0.16
CA ARG A 527 -20.06 -8.94 -0.30
C ARG A 527 -19.31 -7.68 -0.68
N LEU A 528 -18.11 -7.53 -0.13
CA LEU A 528 -17.18 -6.45 -0.47
C LEU A 528 -16.20 -6.90 -1.57
N PRO A 529 -15.81 -5.99 -2.49
CA PRO A 529 -14.75 -6.27 -3.45
C PRO A 529 -13.40 -6.44 -2.76
N ILE A 530 -12.69 -7.52 -3.07
CA ILE A 530 -11.28 -7.71 -2.70
C ILE A 530 -10.41 -7.57 -3.95
N LYS A 531 -9.22 -6.96 -3.82
CA LYS A 531 -8.26 -6.89 -4.92
C LYS A 531 -7.57 -8.25 -5.06
N ALA A 532 -7.56 -8.82 -6.27
CA ALA A 532 -6.87 -10.09 -6.53
C ALA A 532 -5.37 -9.84 -6.70
N MET A 533 -4.64 -9.89 -5.58
CA MET A 533 -3.25 -9.45 -5.51
C MET A 533 -2.32 -10.40 -6.26
N ILE A 534 -2.51 -11.72 -6.10
CA ILE A 534 -1.64 -12.70 -6.75
C ILE A 534 -2.21 -13.12 -8.10
N THR A 535 -3.53 -13.27 -8.22
CA THR A 535 -4.15 -13.74 -9.46
C THR A 535 -3.89 -12.77 -10.61
N ALA A 536 -4.15 -11.47 -10.41
CA ALA A 536 -3.89 -10.46 -11.43
C ALA A 536 -2.43 -9.98 -11.44
N GLY A 537 -1.80 -9.89 -10.26
CA GLY A 537 -0.42 -9.41 -10.13
C GLY A 537 0.63 -10.35 -10.72
N THR A 538 0.41 -11.67 -10.62
CA THR A 538 1.44 -12.69 -10.90
C THR A 538 0.91 -13.90 -11.67
N LEU A 539 -0.15 -14.57 -11.19
CA LEU A 539 -0.55 -15.91 -11.66
C LEU A 539 -1.11 -15.93 -13.09
N LEU A 540 -1.97 -14.99 -13.45
CA LEU A 540 -2.64 -15.00 -14.75
C LEU A 540 -2.33 -13.74 -15.56
N PRO A 541 -2.18 -13.85 -16.89
CA PRO A 541 -1.99 -12.69 -17.77
C PRO A 541 -3.31 -11.93 -17.98
N LYS A 542 -3.21 -10.65 -18.38
CA LYS A 542 -4.37 -9.75 -18.59
C LYS A 542 -5.45 -10.33 -19.51
N HIS A 543 -5.05 -11.00 -20.59
CA HIS A 543 -5.99 -11.53 -21.58
C HIS A 543 -6.86 -12.67 -21.02
N ARG A 544 -6.39 -13.38 -19.99
CA ARG A 544 -7.17 -14.41 -19.27
C ARG A 544 -8.17 -13.81 -18.29
N LEU A 545 -7.90 -12.60 -17.82
CA LEU A 545 -8.69 -11.89 -16.80
C LEU A 545 -9.68 -10.89 -17.40
N ASP A 546 -9.62 -10.68 -18.72
CA ASP A 546 -10.36 -9.64 -19.45
C ASP A 546 -10.24 -8.26 -18.78
N CYS A 547 -9.03 -7.92 -18.32
CA CYS A 547 -8.77 -6.68 -17.57
C CYS A 547 -7.74 -5.80 -18.28
N SER A 548 -7.99 -4.49 -18.30
CA SER A 548 -7.05 -3.48 -18.81
C SER A 548 -5.97 -3.14 -17.77
N ASP A 549 -6.30 -3.21 -16.48
CA ASP A 549 -5.42 -2.91 -15.36
C ASP A 549 -5.50 -4.00 -14.28
N VAL A 550 -4.39 -4.75 -14.12
CA VAL A 550 -4.26 -5.80 -13.11
C VAL A 550 -4.36 -5.27 -11.68
N ASN A 551 -4.02 -3.99 -11.45
CA ASN A 551 -4.11 -3.39 -10.13
C ASN A 551 -5.55 -3.06 -9.73
N LYS A 552 -6.51 -3.19 -10.64
CA LYS A 552 -7.91 -2.82 -10.45
C LYS A 552 -8.84 -3.99 -10.78
N TYR A 553 -8.33 -5.20 -10.65
CA TYR A 553 -9.09 -6.44 -10.79
C TYR A 553 -9.60 -6.88 -9.41
N TYR A 554 -10.94 -6.92 -9.27
CA TYR A 554 -11.60 -7.15 -7.99
C TYR A 554 -12.46 -8.42 -8.02
N LEU A 555 -12.34 -9.25 -6.99
CA LEU A 555 -13.23 -10.38 -6.73
C LEU A 555 -14.33 -9.91 -5.76
N ARG A 556 -15.61 -10.16 -6.07
CA ARG A 556 -16.74 -9.74 -5.23
C ARG A 556 -17.17 -10.84 -4.25
N CYS A 557 -16.20 -11.38 -3.52
CA CYS A 557 -16.38 -12.50 -2.58
C CYS A 557 -16.04 -12.14 -1.12
N GLY A 558 -15.53 -10.94 -0.85
CA GLY A 558 -15.12 -10.54 0.50
C GLY A 558 -16.32 -10.47 1.46
N PRO A 559 -16.19 -10.95 2.71
CA PRO A 559 -17.18 -10.69 3.74
C PRO A 559 -17.37 -9.20 3.98
N ASN A 560 -18.59 -8.79 4.31
CA ASN A 560 -18.83 -7.41 4.75
C ASN A 560 -18.78 -7.33 6.29
N TYR A 561 -17.58 -7.07 6.81
CA TYR A 561 -17.32 -6.88 8.24
C TYR A 561 -17.93 -5.61 8.83
N LEU A 562 -18.52 -4.74 8.02
CA LEU A 562 -19.27 -3.57 8.49
C LEU A 562 -20.76 -3.87 8.66
N ARG A 563 -21.28 -5.02 8.19
CA ARG A 563 -22.69 -5.35 8.44
C ARG A 563 -22.87 -5.57 9.93
N ALA A 564 -23.88 -4.91 10.49
CA ALA A 564 -24.31 -5.19 11.86
C ALA A 564 -24.56 -6.70 12.00
N ALA A 565 -24.10 -7.30 13.10
CA ALA A 565 -24.48 -8.67 13.43
C ALA A 565 -26.01 -8.74 13.40
N GLN A 566 -26.56 -9.59 12.52
CA GLN A 566 -28.00 -9.83 12.54
C GLN A 566 -28.34 -10.43 13.91
N PRO A 567 -29.33 -9.87 14.63
CA PRO A 567 -29.71 -10.36 15.95
C PRO A 567 -30.17 -11.81 15.94
#